data_AF-A0A4Y8MHR6-F1
#
_entry.id   AF-A0A4Y8MHR6-F1
#
_cell.length_a   1.000
_cell.length_b   1.000
_cell.length_c   1.000
_cell.angle_alpha   90.00
_cell.angle_beta   90.00
_cell.angle_gamma   90.00
#
_symmetry.space_group_name_H-M   'P 1'
#
loop_
_entity.id
_entity.type
_entity.pdbx_description
1 polymer ?
#
loop_
_entity_poly.entity_id
_entity_poly.type
_entity_poly.pdbx_seq_one_letter_code
_entity_poly.pdbx_strand_id
1 'polypeptide(L)'
;MKRADRKGYPSDVSDEEWSFAAPYLTLMDVSAPQRKYELREMFDALRWMARAGAPWRMLPNDFPPWELVYQQTQRWLQAGRFEHMVCDLRSIIRVAQGRQGQPSAVILDGRTLQSTCESGPRAGYDGYKRKRGSKVHIAVDTLGQLLALHVTPANEQERAQVAELARQVQQVTGQTVKVAFADQGYTGEDAARAARDEGIELQVIKLQEAKKGFVLLPRRWVVERSFGWLNRFRRLARDYERLPETLAGLHFVVFTMLMLVHAVPALQSS
;
A
#
# COMPACT_ATOMS: atom_id res chain seq x y z
N MET A 1 -22.45 -10.60 18.14
CA MET A 1 -21.61 -11.19 19.20
C MET A 1 -20.49 -10.20 19.47
N LYS A 2 -20.18 -9.84 20.73
CA LYS A 2 -19.10 -8.88 20.99
C LYS A 2 -17.76 -9.57 20.76
N ARG A 3 -16.70 -8.82 20.41
CA ARG A 3 -15.34 -9.32 20.15
C ARG A 3 -14.82 -10.25 21.25
N ALA A 4 -15.14 -9.93 22.51
CA ALA A 4 -14.75 -10.72 23.67
C ALA A 4 -15.38 -12.13 23.72
N ASP A 5 -16.49 -12.33 23.01
CA ASP A 5 -17.28 -13.57 23.06
C ASP A 5 -16.95 -14.53 21.90
N ARG A 6 -16.08 -14.14 20.96
CA ARG A 6 -15.68 -14.97 19.80
C ARG A 6 -14.22 -15.41 19.87
N LYS A 7 -13.93 -16.56 19.27
CA LYS A 7 -12.54 -16.98 19.04
C LYS A 7 -11.89 -15.99 18.07
N GLY A 8 -10.76 -15.41 18.48
CA GLY A 8 -10.03 -14.45 17.66
C GLY A 8 -9.48 -15.07 16.37
N TYR A 9 -9.43 -14.28 15.31
CA TYR A 9 -8.73 -14.67 14.09
C TYR A 9 -7.25 -14.31 14.20
N PRO A 10 -6.33 -15.03 13.51
CA PRO A 10 -4.92 -14.63 13.44
C PRO A 10 -4.69 -13.25 12.80
N SER A 11 -5.70 -12.72 12.10
CA SER A 11 -5.69 -11.37 11.53
C SER A 11 -6.14 -10.29 12.50
N ASP A 12 -6.70 -10.62 13.67
CA ASP A 12 -7.22 -9.63 14.61
C ASP A 12 -6.08 -8.75 15.15
N VAL A 13 -6.40 -7.51 15.47
CA VAL A 13 -5.46 -6.50 15.99
C VAL A 13 -5.15 -6.76 17.47
N SER A 14 -3.88 -6.71 17.85
CA SER A 14 -3.47 -6.76 19.27
C SER A 14 -3.89 -5.49 20.01
N ASP A 15 -3.79 -5.46 21.33
CA ASP A 15 -4.12 -4.26 22.12
C ASP A 15 -3.15 -3.12 21.84
N GLU A 16 -1.88 -3.44 21.62
CA GLU A 16 -0.81 -2.48 21.31
C GLU A 16 -0.93 -1.94 19.88
N GLU A 17 -1.15 -2.83 18.91
CA GLU A 17 -1.43 -2.42 17.54
C GLU A 17 -2.69 -1.53 17.48
N TRP A 18 -3.72 -1.86 18.28
CA TRP A 18 -4.94 -1.08 18.36
C TRP A 18 -4.72 0.27 19.00
N SER A 19 -3.90 0.35 20.06
CA SER A 19 -3.59 1.61 20.73
C SER A 19 -2.93 2.62 19.78
N PHE A 20 -2.10 2.13 18.85
CA PHE A 20 -1.55 2.97 17.78
C PHE A 20 -2.60 3.33 16.71
N ALA A 21 -3.40 2.36 16.26
CA ALA A 21 -4.35 2.55 15.16
C ALA A 21 -5.59 3.36 15.55
N ALA A 22 -6.02 3.26 16.80
CA ALA A 22 -7.25 3.85 17.32
C ALA A 22 -7.35 5.36 16.99
N PRO A 23 -6.38 6.23 17.32
CA PRO A 23 -6.46 7.65 17.02
C PRO A 23 -6.79 7.96 15.55
N TYR A 24 -6.23 7.24 14.60
CA TYR A 24 -6.50 7.45 13.17
C TYR A 24 -7.90 7.01 12.75
N LEU A 25 -8.36 5.89 13.31
CA LEU A 25 -9.61 5.26 12.91
C LEU A 25 -10.82 5.82 13.68
N THR A 26 -10.60 6.41 14.85
CA THR A 26 -11.65 6.99 15.71
C THR A 26 -12.01 8.42 15.33
N LEU A 27 -11.08 9.18 14.73
CA LEU A 27 -11.32 10.57 14.32
C LEU A 27 -12.32 10.64 13.17
N MET A 28 -13.53 11.10 13.48
CA MET A 28 -14.61 11.37 12.52
C MET A 28 -14.92 12.85 12.46
N ASP A 29 -15.45 13.25 11.30
CA ASP A 29 -16.21 14.48 11.12
C ASP A 29 -17.40 14.51 12.10
N VAL A 30 -17.72 15.72 12.59
CA VAL A 30 -18.91 16.05 13.38
C VAL A 30 -20.22 15.57 12.71
N SER A 31 -20.26 15.51 11.38
CA SER A 31 -21.43 15.05 10.63
C SER A 31 -21.65 13.53 10.63
N ALA A 32 -20.71 12.73 11.14
CA ALA A 32 -20.76 11.29 11.03
C ALA A 32 -21.87 10.67 11.93
N PRO A 33 -22.64 9.68 11.42
CA PRO A 33 -23.73 9.08 12.17
C PRO A 33 -23.24 8.28 13.38
N GLN A 34 -24.13 8.12 14.37
CA GLN A 34 -23.84 7.35 15.58
C GLN A 34 -23.45 5.91 15.25
N ARG A 35 -22.34 5.44 15.84
CA ARG A 35 -21.80 4.11 15.59
C ARG A 35 -22.60 3.05 16.35
N LYS A 36 -22.94 1.96 15.67
CA LYS A 36 -23.59 0.78 16.26
C LYS A 36 -22.60 -0.31 16.68
N TYR A 37 -21.45 -0.41 16.01
CA TYR A 37 -20.43 -1.43 16.26
C TYR A 37 -19.09 -0.78 16.61
N GLU A 38 -18.30 -1.49 17.40
CA GLU A 38 -16.96 -1.06 17.79
C GLU A 38 -16.05 -0.96 16.58
N LEU A 39 -15.28 0.14 16.50
CA LEU A 39 -14.37 0.34 15.37
C LEU A 39 -13.26 -0.71 15.31
N ARG A 40 -12.87 -1.23 16.47
CA ARG A 40 -11.90 -2.32 16.55
C ARG A 40 -12.41 -3.57 15.84
N GLU A 41 -13.69 -3.91 16.01
CA GLU A 41 -14.32 -5.03 15.32
C GLU A 41 -14.42 -4.78 13.81
N MET A 42 -14.77 -3.55 13.41
CA MET A 42 -14.78 -3.18 11.99
C MET A 42 -13.38 -3.27 11.37
N PHE A 43 -12.33 -2.88 12.12
CA PHE A 43 -10.95 -2.99 11.66
C PHE A 43 -10.48 -4.45 11.60
N ASP A 44 -10.83 -5.28 12.60
CA ASP A 44 -10.57 -6.72 12.57
C ASP A 44 -11.23 -7.40 11.35
N ALA A 45 -12.47 -7.03 11.04
CA ALA A 45 -13.17 -7.50 9.84
C ALA A 45 -12.46 -7.08 8.54
N LEU A 46 -11.98 -5.84 8.45
CA LEU A 46 -11.20 -5.35 7.32
C LEU A 46 -9.85 -6.09 7.18
N ARG A 47 -9.14 -6.31 8.30
CA ARG A 47 -7.89 -7.07 8.34
C ARG A 47 -8.11 -8.51 7.88
N TRP A 48 -9.22 -9.13 8.32
CA TRP A 48 -9.62 -10.45 7.86
C TRP A 48 -9.90 -10.45 6.35
N MET A 49 -10.66 -9.48 5.84
CA MET A 49 -10.96 -9.34 4.41
C MET A 49 -9.68 -9.19 3.57
N ALA A 50 -8.73 -8.38 4.01
CA ALA A 50 -7.43 -8.21 3.34
C ALA A 50 -6.63 -9.52 3.27
N ARG A 51 -6.63 -10.31 4.37
CA ARG A 51 -5.93 -11.60 4.44
C ARG A 51 -6.62 -12.69 3.63
N ALA A 52 -7.91 -12.90 3.86
CA ALA A 52 -8.69 -13.99 3.28
C ALA A 52 -8.97 -13.77 1.79
N GLY A 53 -9.16 -12.51 1.36
CA GLY A 53 -9.50 -12.16 -0.02
C GLY A 53 -10.90 -12.63 -0.44
N ALA A 54 -11.78 -12.89 0.52
CA ALA A 54 -13.15 -13.35 0.25
C ALA A 54 -14.00 -12.23 -0.41
N PRO A 55 -15.08 -12.57 -1.13
CA PRO A 55 -16.12 -11.62 -1.49
C PRO A 55 -16.74 -10.99 -0.24
N TRP A 56 -17.14 -9.71 -0.30
CA TRP A 56 -17.69 -8.99 0.86
C TRP A 56 -18.88 -9.68 1.52
N ARG A 57 -19.79 -10.25 0.71
CA ARG A 57 -20.97 -10.98 1.20
C ARG A 57 -20.65 -12.30 1.91
N MET A 58 -19.41 -12.77 1.82
CA MET A 58 -18.91 -13.96 2.52
C MET A 58 -18.12 -13.60 3.78
N LEU A 59 -18.20 -12.34 4.25
CA LEU A 59 -17.67 -11.97 5.55
C LEU A 59 -18.31 -12.87 6.62
N PRO A 60 -17.52 -13.48 7.53
CA PRO A 60 -18.03 -14.33 8.59
C PRO A 60 -19.11 -13.64 9.44
N ASN A 61 -20.13 -14.39 9.83
CA ASN A 61 -21.30 -13.87 10.57
C ASN A 61 -21.01 -13.47 12.02
N ASP A 62 -19.80 -13.76 12.52
CA ASP A 62 -19.32 -13.32 13.83
C ASP A 62 -18.69 -11.91 13.79
N PHE A 63 -18.48 -11.34 12.61
CA PHE A 63 -18.17 -9.92 12.42
C PHE A 63 -19.43 -9.06 12.29
N PRO A 64 -19.31 -7.72 12.42
CA PRO A 64 -20.38 -6.80 12.03
C PRO A 64 -20.85 -7.03 10.58
N PRO A 65 -22.11 -6.70 10.24
CA PRO A 65 -22.65 -6.86 8.89
C PRO A 65 -21.75 -6.26 7.82
N TRP A 66 -21.52 -7.01 6.74
CA TRP A 66 -20.54 -6.67 5.71
C TRP A 66 -20.80 -5.29 5.08
N GLU A 67 -22.06 -4.87 4.97
CA GLU A 67 -22.46 -3.56 4.44
C GLU A 67 -21.84 -2.43 5.26
N LEU A 68 -21.88 -2.57 6.59
CA LEU A 68 -21.39 -1.57 7.52
C LEU A 68 -19.86 -1.57 7.58
N VAL A 69 -19.25 -2.75 7.55
CA VAL A 69 -17.78 -2.87 7.45
C VAL A 69 -17.29 -2.24 6.16
N TYR A 70 -17.96 -2.50 5.03
CA TYR A 70 -17.62 -1.91 3.73
C TYR A 70 -17.76 -0.39 3.75
N GLN A 71 -18.90 0.14 4.22
CA GLN A 71 -19.14 1.58 4.32
C GLN A 71 -18.08 2.26 5.21
N GLN A 72 -17.78 1.69 6.37
CA GLN A 72 -16.76 2.24 7.25
C GLN A 72 -15.37 2.19 6.62
N THR A 73 -15.03 1.10 5.93
CA THR A 73 -13.79 0.98 5.17
C THR A 73 -13.69 2.10 4.15
N GLN A 74 -14.73 2.34 3.34
CA GLN A 74 -14.73 3.42 2.36
C GLN A 74 -14.55 4.80 3.01
N ARG A 75 -15.17 5.07 4.16
CA ARG A 75 -14.95 6.32 4.91
C ARG A 75 -13.50 6.49 5.34
N TRP A 76 -12.87 5.43 5.85
CA TRP A 76 -11.46 5.49 6.25
C TRP A 76 -10.52 5.71 5.07
N LEU A 77 -10.78 5.03 3.94
CA LEU A 77 -10.00 5.21 2.71
C LEU A 77 -10.13 6.63 2.15
N GLN A 78 -11.36 7.15 2.05
CA GLN A 78 -11.62 8.51 1.54
C GLN A 78 -11.00 9.59 2.43
N ALA A 79 -10.93 9.35 3.74
CA ALA A 79 -10.32 10.27 4.70
C ALA A 79 -8.79 10.15 4.80
N GLY A 80 -8.14 9.32 3.97
CA GLY A 80 -6.68 9.17 3.93
C GLY A 80 -6.07 8.62 5.22
N ARG A 81 -6.85 7.86 6.03
CA ARG A 81 -6.42 7.47 7.38
C ARG A 81 -5.23 6.51 7.35
N PHE A 82 -5.20 5.59 6.40
CA PHE A 82 -4.14 4.59 6.31
C PHE A 82 -2.85 5.17 5.73
N GLU A 83 -2.95 6.17 4.85
CA GLU A 83 -1.84 6.94 4.30
C GLU A 83 -1.11 7.68 5.43
N HIS A 84 -1.86 8.34 6.32
CA HIS A 84 -1.29 8.99 7.50
C HIS A 84 -0.66 7.98 8.46
N MET A 85 -1.34 6.86 8.74
CA MET A 85 -0.78 5.79 9.58
C MET A 85 0.54 5.24 9.02
N VAL A 86 0.59 4.95 7.72
CA VAL A 86 1.80 4.45 7.06
C VAL A 86 2.92 5.48 7.13
N CYS A 87 2.62 6.78 6.98
CA CYS A 87 3.61 7.85 7.13
C CYS A 87 4.29 7.82 8.51
N ASP A 88 3.49 7.77 9.58
CA ASP A 88 3.99 7.84 10.94
C ASP A 88 4.68 6.53 11.36
N LEU A 89 4.09 5.37 11.01
CA LEU A 89 4.72 4.08 11.22
C LEU A 89 6.07 3.99 10.49
N ARG A 90 6.18 4.53 9.28
CA ARG A 90 7.44 4.57 8.54
C ARG A 90 8.48 5.37 9.30
N SER A 91 8.11 6.55 9.81
CA SER A 91 9.01 7.40 10.60
C SER A 91 9.51 6.65 11.84
N ILE A 92 8.61 6.02 12.60
CA ILE A 92 8.92 5.24 13.80
C ILE A 92 9.89 4.09 13.49
N ILE A 93 9.54 3.26 12.49
CA ILE A 93 10.37 2.10 12.10
C ILE A 93 11.76 2.55 11.66
N ARG A 94 11.87 3.70 10.97
CA ARG A 94 13.16 4.22 10.50
C ARG A 94 14.01 4.75 11.65
N VAL A 95 13.43 5.53 12.56
CA VAL A 95 14.13 6.05 13.74
C VAL A 95 14.61 4.90 14.64
N ALA A 96 13.78 3.87 14.84
CA ALA A 96 14.17 2.67 15.59
C ALA A 96 15.35 1.91 14.97
N GLN A 97 15.60 2.08 13.66
CA GLN A 97 16.75 1.51 12.96
C GLN A 97 17.93 2.49 12.84
N GLY A 98 17.94 3.59 13.61
CA GLY A 98 19.01 4.59 13.59
C GLY A 98 19.06 5.42 12.32
N ARG A 99 17.95 5.54 11.58
CA ARG A 99 17.83 6.34 10.35
C ARG A 99 16.98 7.59 10.60
N GLN A 100 17.10 8.57 9.70
CA GLN A 100 16.18 9.70 9.68
C GLN A 100 14.74 9.23 9.40
N GLY A 101 13.76 9.85 10.08
CA GLY A 101 12.34 9.50 10.00
C GLY A 101 11.78 9.59 8.57
N GLN A 102 12.18 10.61 7.81
CA GLN A 102 11.88 10.68 6.37
C GLN A 102 13.04 10.13 5.53
N PRO A 103 12.75 9.45 4.41
CA PRO A 103 13.79 8.93 3.52
C PRO A 103 14.37 10.01 2.60
N SER A 104 15.62 9.80 2.20
CA SER A 104 16.30 10.60 1.16
C SER A 104 16.29 9.94 -0.22
N ALA A 105 15.89 8.67 -0.29
CA ALA A 105 15.81 7.91 -1.52
C ALA A 105 14.57 7.02 -1.56
N VAL A 106 14.03 6.85 -2.77
CA VAL A 106 12.84 6.05 -3.05
C VAL A 106 13.13 5.04 -4.16
N ILE A 107 12.39 3.94 -4.19
CA ILE A 107 12.45 2.91 -5.22
C ILE A 107 11.07 2.82 -5.84
N LEU A 108 11.01 2.97 -7.17
CA LEU A 108 9.78 2.93 -7.97
C LEU A 108 9.71 1.61 -8.73
N ASP A 109 8.56 0.95 -8.63
CA ASP A 109 8.29 -0.25 -9.43
C ASP A 109 6.79 -0.46 -9.61
N GLY A 110 6.43 -1.20 -10.67
CA GLY A 110 5.07 -1.47 -11.06
C GLY A 110 4.77 -2.96 -11.14
N ARG A 111 3.59 -3.37 -10.65
CA ARG A 111 3.07 -4.72 -10.87
C ARG A 111 1.75 -4.70 -11.61
N THR A 112 1.56 -5.65 -12.52
CA THR A 112 0.27 -5.84 -13.20
C THR A 112 -0.53 -6.89 -12.46
N LEU A 113 -1.71 -6.52 -11.97
CA LEU A 113 -2.70 -7.42 -11.37
C LEU A 113 -3.74 -7.79 -12.42
N GLN A 114 -4.10 -9.08 -12.48
CA GLN A 114 -5.21 -9.51 -13.32
C GLN A 114 -6.52 -9.02 -12.71
N SER A 115 -7.34 -8.34 -13.51
CA SER A 115 -8.64 -7.82 -13.07
C SER A 115 -9.74 -8.87 -13.24
N THR A 116 -10.74 -8.80 -12.37
CA THR A 116 -12.02 -9.51 -12.56
C THR A 116 -12.98 -8.67 -13.41
N CYS A 117 -14.20 -9.17 -13.63
CA CYS A 117 -15.26 -8.42 -14.30
C CYS A 117 -15.64 -7.12 -13.58
N GLU A 118 -15.42 -7.03 -12.27
CA GLU A 118 -15.79 -5.88 -11.43
C GLU A 118 -15.04 -4.59 -11.80
N SER A 119 -13.79 -4.71 -12.26
CA SER A 119 -13.00 -3.57 -12.72
C SER A 119 -13.55 -2.97 -14.02
N GLY A 120 -14.31 -3.75 -14.81
CA GLY A 120 -15.02 -3.27 -15.99
C GLY A 120 -14.16 -2.45 -16.96
N PRO A 121 -14.55 -1.20 -17.29
CA PRO A 121 -13.90 -0.40 -18.33
C PRO A 121 -12.50 0.09 -17.93
N ARG A 122 -12.13 0.11 -16.64
CA ARG A 122 -10.79 0.60 -16.22
C ARG A 122 -9.69 -0.44 -16.42
N ALA A 123 -10.04 -1.70 -16.68
CA ALA A 123 -9.07 -2.76 -16.88
C ALA A 123 -8.52 -2.73 -18.32
N GLY A 124 -7.23 -2.39 -18.45
CA GLY A 124 -6.49 -2.36 -19.70
C GLY A 124 -5.91 -3.72 -20.08
N TYR A 125 -5.61 -3.94 -21.37
CA TYR A 125 -4.93 -5.15 -21.82
C TYR A 125 -3.42 -4.91 -21.96
N ASP A 126 -2.63 -5.65 -21.19
CA ASP A 126 -1.17 -5.67 -21.28
C ASP A 126 -0.75 -6.71 -22.33
N GLY A 127 -0.26 -6.23 -23.48
CA GLY A 127 0.17 -7.09 -24.58
C GLY A 127 1.44 -7.90 -24.27
N TYR A 128 2.32 -7.38 -23.42
CA TYR A 128 3.56 -8.07 -23.02
C TYR A 128 3.25 -9.21 -22.06
N LYS A 129 2.41 -8.96 -21.05
CA LYS A 129 2.01 -9.97 -20.06
C LYS A 129 0.81 -10.82 -20.49
N ARG A 130 0.18 -10.48 -21.63
CA ARG A 130 -1.02 -11.12 -22.19
C ARG A 130 -2.16 -11.24 -21.17
N LYS A 131 -2.38 -10.18 -20.39
CA LYS A 131 -3.38 -10.15 -19.32
C LYS A 131 -4.17 -8.85 -19.33
N ARG A 132 -5.48 -8.96 -19.10
CA ARG A 132 -6.33 -7.80 -18.82
C ARG A 132 -6.30 -7.49 -17.33
N GLY A 133 -6.02 -6.25 -16.99
CA GLY A 133 -5.68 -5.90 -15.62
C GLY A 133 -5.55 -4.43 -15.31
N SER A 134 -5.08 -4.18 -14.09
CA SER A 134 -4.60 -2.89 -13.64
C SER A 134 -3.14 -2.98 -13.23
N LYS A 135 -2.41 -1.91 -13.47
CA LYS A 135 -1.02 -1.76 -13.08
C LYS A 135 -0.97 -0.92 -11.82
N VAL A 136 -0.38 -1.47 -10.77
CA VAL A 136 -0.17 -0.80 -9.49
C VAL A 136 1.28 -0.37 -9.44
N HIS A 137 1.51 0.92 -9.48
CA HIS A 137 2.83 1.54 -9.36
C HIS A 137 3.01 1.97 -7.91
N ILE A 138 4.10 1.53 -7.28
CA ILE A 138 4.40 1.85 -5.89
C ILE A 138 5.73 2.55 -5.78
N ALA A 139 5.81 3.45 -4.81
CA ALA A 139 7.04 4.10 -4.37
C ALA A 139 7.32 3.65 -2.93
N VAL A 140 8.45 2.98 -2.71
CA VAL A 140 8.86 2.49 -1.38
C VAL A 140 10.19 3.07 -0.95
N ASP A 141 10.42 3.21 0.35
CA ASP A 141 11.72 3.65 0.86
C ASP A 141 12.78 2.54 0.74
N THR A 142 13.99 2.85 1.18
CA THR A 142 15.11 1.88 1.23
C THR A 142 14.87 0.68 2.15
N LEU A 143 13.85 0.71 3.02
CA LEU A 143 13.44 -0.39 3.88
C LEU A 143 12.25 -1.18 3.29
N GLY A 144 11.64 -0.71 2.21
CA GLY A 144 10.45 -1.31 1.59
C GLY A 144 9.14 -0.83 2.19
N GLN A 145 9.13 0.30 2.89
CA GLN A 145 7.91 0.92 3.43
C GLN A 145 7.27 1.83 2.38
N LEU A 146 5.96 1.75 2.23
CA LEU A 146 5.21 2.49 1.21
C LEU A 146 5.25 4.02 1.47
N LEU A 147 5.36 4.78 0.39
CA LEU A 147 5.22 6.25 0.38
C LEU A 147 4.06 6.71 -0.47
N ALA A 148 4.01 6.22 -1.70
CA ALA A 148 3.03 6.63 -2.69
C ALA A 148 2.61 5.42 -3.53
N LEU A 149 1.40 5.48 -4.05
CA LEU A 149 0.83 4.43 -4.87
C LEU A 149 -0.13 5.02 -5.89
N HIS A 150 0.01 4.57 -7.13
CA HIS A 150 -0.86 4.96 -8.22
C HIS A 150 -1.34 3.73 -8.99
N VAL A 151 -2.63 3.69 -9.35
CA VAL A 151 -3.23 2.57 -10.08
C VAL A 151 -3.68 3.06 -11.45
N THR A 152 -3.20 2.40 -12.50
CA THR A 152 -3.58 2.69 -13.88
C THR A 152 -4.16 1.45 -14.57
N PRO A 153 -4.86 1.61 -15.70
CA PRO A 153 -5.09 0.51 -16.64
C PRO A 153 -3.77 -0.17 -17.04
N ALA A 154 -3.79 -1.48 -17.32
CA ALA A 154 -2.54 -2.21 -17.58
C ALA A 154 -1.84 -1.88 -18.91
N ASN A 155 -2.54 -1.23 -19.85
CA ASN A 155 -1.97 -0.74 -21.11
C ASN A 155 -1.21 0.60 -20.94
N GLU A 156 -1.35 1.28 -19.81
CA GLU A 156 -0.60 2.50 -19.52
C GLU A 156 0.88 2.20 -19.25
N GLN A 157 1.73 3.13 -19.70
CA GLN A 157 3.18 3.00 -19.58
C GLN A 157 3.67 3.57 -18.24
N GLU A 158 4.61 2.86 -17.61
CA GLU A 158 5.24 3.20 -16.33
C GLU A 158 5.85 4.61 -16.34
N ARG A 159 6.56 4.97 -17.42
CA ARG A 159 7.21 6.27 -17.59
C ARG A 159 6.26 7.47 -17.47
N ALA A 160 5.00 7.33 -17.86
CA ALA A 160 4.01 8.40 -17.80
C ALA A 160 3.55 8.68 -16.36
N GLN A 161 3.80 7.75 -15.43
CA GLN A 161 3.35 7.84 -14.04
C GLN A 161 4.42 8.37 -13.09
N VAL A 162 5.64 8.60 -13.58
CA VAL A 162 6.76 9.10 -12.77
C VAL A 162 6.47 10.47 -12.19
N ALA A 163 5.88 11.38 -12.98
CA ALA A 163 5.52 12.72 -12.51
C ALA A 163 4.60 12.65 -11.29
N GLU A 164 3.53 11.87 -11.41
CA GLU A 164 2.53 11.71 -10.36
C GLU A 164 3.12 11.06 -9.10
N LEU A 165 3.90 9.99 -9.25
CA LEU A 165 4.55 9.33 -8.12
C LEU A 165 5.59 10.23 -7.45
N ALA A 166 6.41 10.95 -8.23
CA ALA A 166 7.42 11.87 -7.71
C ALA A 166 6.77 12.99 -6.88
N ARG A 167 5.70 13.59 -7.42
CA ARG A 167 4.91 14.62 -6.73
C ARG A 167 4.33 14.11 -5.42
N GLN A 168 3.68 12.94 -5.43
CA GLN A 168 3.12 12.32 -4.22
C GLN A 168 4.22 12.02 -3.19
N VAL A 169 5.37 11.49 -3.62
CA VAL A 169 6.52 11.22 -2.74
C VAL A 169 7.01 12.49 -2.07
N GLN A 170 7.18 13.60 -2.81
CA GLN A 170 7.62 14.86 -2.22
C GLN A 170 6.60 15.46 -1.26
N GLN A 171 5.30 15.34 -1.57
CA GLN A 171 4.22 15.78 -0.67
C GLN A 171 4.25 15.03 0.66
N VAL A 172 4.39 13.70 0.63
CA VAL A 172 4.39 12.85 1.84
C VAL A 172 5.69 12.99 2.64
N THR A 173 6.82 13.29 1.99
CA THR A 173 8.13 13.35 2.65
C THR A 173 8.56 14.75 3.05
N GLY A 174 7.87 15.80 2.59
CA GLY A 174 8.32 17.18 2.81
C GLY A 174 9.58 17.50 2.02
N GLN A 175 9.67 17.01 0.78
CA GLN A 175 10.77 17.29 -0.16
C GLN A 175 12.15 16.71 0.22
N THR A 176 12.21 15.72 1.13
CA THR A 176 13.47 15.14 1.60
C THR A 176 14.08 14.17 0.59
N VAL A 177 13.27 13.59 -0.31
CA VAL A 177 13.74 12.62 -1.30
C VAL A 177 14.50 13.33 -2.41
N LYS A 178 15.72 12.86 -2.69
CA LYS A 178 16.60 13.39 -3.73
C LYS A 178 16.90 12.40 -4.84
N VAL A 179 16.76 11.11 -4.59
CA VAL A 179 17.08 10.05 -5.57
C VAL A 179 15.94 9.05 -5.67
N ALA A 180 15.51 8.74 -6.89
CA ALA A 180 14.59 7.64 -7.20
C ALA A 180 15.32 6.55 -7.98
N PHE A 181 15.26 5.32 -7.50
CA PHE A 181 15.74 4.15 -8.23
C PHE A 181 14.57 3.50 -8.96
N ALA A 182 14.73 3.23 -10.25
CA ALA A 182 13.69 2.59 -11.06
C ALA A 182 14.29 1.57 -12.02
N ASP A 183 13.46 0.69 -12.56
CA ASP A 183 13.88 -0.29 -13.55
C ASP A 183 13.93 0.27 -14.98
N GLN A 184 14.36 -0.56 -15.94
CA GLN A 184 14.46 -0.18 -17.34
C GLN A 184 13.12 0.25 -17.96
N GLY A 185 11.97 -0.13 -17.41
CA GLY A 185 10.65 0.31 -17.86
C GLY A 185 10.42 1.81 -17.69
N TYR A 186 11.22 2.46 -16.83
CA TYR A 186 11.20 3.90 -16.58
C TYR A 186 12.22 4.68 -17.41
N THR A 187 12.83 4.06 -18.43
CA THR A 187 13.79 4.73 -19.31
C THR A 187 13.09 5.79 -20.18
N GLY A 188 13.60 7.03 -20.15
CA GLY A 188 13.17 8.09 -21.06
C GLY A 188 13.53 9.49 -20.54
N GLU A 189 13.82 10.43 -21.45
CA GLU A 189 14.14 11.82 -21.08
C GLU A 189 12.97 12.50 -20.38
N ASP A 190 11.73 12.24 -20.82
CA ASP A 190 10.54 12.81 -20.21
C ASP A 190 10.34 12.34 -18.77
N ALA A 191 10.59 11.06 -18.48
CA ALA A 191 10.52 10.52 -17.12
C ALA A 191 11.60 11.12 -16.21
N ALA A 192 12.82 11.24 -16.73
CA ALA A 192 13.91 11.88 -15.99
C ALA A 192 13.69 13.38 -15.80
N ARG A 193 13.04 14.08 -16.75
CA ARG A 193 12.65 15.48 -16.60
C ARG A 193 11.54 15.62 -15.55
N ALA A 194 10.48 14.82 -15.64
CA ALA A 194 9.38 14.83 -14.68
C ALA A 194 9.84 14.59 -13.23
N ALA A 195 10.77 13.66 -12.99
CA ALA A 195 11.35 13.47 -11.67
C ALA A 195 12.17 14.69 -11.21
N ARG A 196 12.96 15.28 -12.13
CA ARG A 196 13.79 16.47 -11.85
C ARG A 196 12.96 17.71 -11.55
N ASP A 197 11.81 17.88 -12.20
CA ASP A 197 10.87 18.98 -11.95
C ASP A 197 10.36 18.95 -10.49
N GLU A 198 10.26 17.76 -9.90
CA GLU A 198 9.95 17.53 -8.49
C GLU A 198 11.21 17.47 -7.58
N GLY A 199 12.40 17.80 -8.12
CA GLY A 199 13.66 17.80 -7.37
C GLY A 199 14.26 16.42 -7.07
N ILE A 200 13.88 15.40 -7.84
CA ILE A 200 14.34 14.01 -7.69
C ILE A 200 15.20 13.59 -8.88
N GLU A 201 16.40 13.07 -8.61
CA GLU A 201 17.25 12.42 -9.60
C GLU A 201 16.76 10.99 -9.87
N LEU A 202 16.33 10.70 -11.10
CA LEU A 202 15.92 9.36 -11.51
C LEU A 202 17.13 8.53 -11.98
N GLN A 203 17.48 7.50 -11.20
CA GLN A 203 18.52 6.53 -11.52
C GLN A 203 17.89 5.23 -12.03
N VAL A 204 17.97 5.02 -13.34
CA VAL A 204 17.50 3.79 -13.99
C VAL A 204 18.56 2.70 -13.88
N ILE A 205 18.28 1.66 -13.09
CA ILE A 205 19.22 0.55 -12.88
C ILE A 205 19.07 -0.45 -14.03
N LYS A 206 20.07 -0.49 -14.92
CA LYS A 206 20.14 -1.48 -16.00
C LYS A 206 20.71 -2.81 -15.48
N LEU A 207 20.21 -3.92 -16.03
CA LEU A 207 20.88 -5.22 -15.88
C LEU A 207 22.25 -5.11 -16.56
N GLN A 208 23.36 -5.29 -15.83
CA GLN A 208 24.65 -5.50 -16.50
C GLN A 208 24.58 -6.85 -17.24
N GLU A 209 25.03 -6.87 -18.49
CA GLU A 209 24.90 -8.00 -19.40
C GLU A 209 25.36 -9.33 -18.75
N ALA A 210 24.43 -10.29 -18.76
CA ALA A 210 24.62 -11.74 -18.65
C ALA A 210 25.87 -12.24 -17.87
N LYS A 211 25.90 -12.10 -16.55
CA LYS A 211 26.61 -13.07 -15.71
C LYS A 211 25.65 -14.23 -15.40
N LYS A 212 26.00 -15.46 -15.79
CA LYS A 212 25.24 -16.68 -15.44
C LYS A 212 24.97 -16.69 -13.91
N GLY A 213 23.71 -16.60 -13.52
CA GLY A 213 23.28 -16.61 -12.13
C GLY A 213 22.32 -15.46 -11.78
N PHE A 214 21.73 -15.52 -10.59
CA PHE A 214 20.93 -14.41 -10.04
C PHE A 214 21.85 -13.26 -9.66
N VAL A 215 21.80 -12.15 -10.41
CA VAL A 215 22.54 -10.92 -10.10
C VAL A 215 21.65 -10.02 -9.24
N LEU A 216 22.01 -9.85 -7.97
CA LEU A 216 21.34 -8.91 -7.08
C LEU A 216 21.63 -7.48 -7.55
N LEU A 217 20.64 -6.83 -8.17
CA LEU A 217 20.73 -5.41 -8.49
C LEU A 217 20.63 -4.58 -7.19
N PRO A 218 21.53 -3.61 -6.95
CA PRO A 218 21.50 -2.80 -5.74
C PRO A 218 20.11 -2.18 -5.55
N ARG A 219 19.50 -2.42 -4.38
CA ARG A 219 18.23 -1.81 -3.93
C ARG A 219 16.96 -2.19 -4.69
N ARG A 220 17.00 -2.76 -5.90
CA ARG A 220 15.80 -3.18 -6.65
C ARG A 220 15.03 -4.32 -5.95
N TRP A 221 15.74 -5.23 -5.29
CA TRP A 221 15.13 -6.34 -4.55
C TRP A 221 14.19 -5.89 -3.40
N VAL A 222 14.32 -4.65 -2.92
CA VAL A 222 13.54 -4.14 -1.78
C VAL A 222 12.07 -3.96 -2.14
N VAL A 223 11.78 -3.40 -3.32
CA VAL A 223 10.40 -3.21 -3.80
C VAL A 223 9.78 -4.54 -4.23
N GLU A 224 10.57 -5.41 -4.87
CA GLU A 224 10.16 -6.79 -5.19
C GLU A 224 9.80 -7.59 -3.93
N ARG A 225 10.61 -7.47 -2.86
CA ARG A 225 10.29 -8.05 -1.55
C ARG A 225 8.99 -7.49 -0.99
N SER A 226 8.77 -6.19 -1.13
CA SER A 226 7.53 -5.53 -0.69
C SER A 226 6.33 -6.14 -1.41
N PHE A 227 6.40 -6.33 -2.73
CA PHE A 227 5.40 -7.08 -3.49
C PHE A 227 5.26 -8.53 -3.01
N GLY A 228 6.37 -9.21 -2.68
CA GLY A 228 6.37 -10.54 -2.08
C GLY A 228 5.59 -10.63 -0.76
N TRP A 229 5.67 -9.60 0.09
CA TRP A 229 4.85 -9.51 1.29
C TRP A 229 3.37 -9.29 0.96
N LEU A 230 3.06 -8.42 -0.01
CA LEU A 230 1.68 -8.19 -0.48
C LEU A 230 1.02 -9.45 -1.03
N ASN A 231 1.79 -10.35 -1.64
CA ASN A 231 1.27 -11.62 -2.17
C ASN A 231 0.71 -12.57 -1.09
N ARG A 232 1.03 -12.33 0.19
CA ARG A 232 0.44 -13.07 1.33
C ARG A 232 -0.97 -12.60 1.69
N PHE A 233 -1.45 -11.52 1.06
CA PHE A 233 -2.78 -10.97 1.27
C PHE A 233 -3.62 -11.28 0.03
N ARG A 234 -4.51 -12.28 0.15
CA ARG A 234 -5.25 -12.81 -0.99
C ARG A 234 -6.12 -11.76 -1.67
N ARG A 235 -6.58 -10.74 -0.94
CA ARG A 235 -7.35 -9.63 -1.51
C ARG A 235 -6.58 -8.84 -2.57
N LEU A 236 -5.24 -8.82 -2.50
CA LEU A 236 -4.38 -8.11 -3.44
C LEU A 236 -3.74 -9.02 -4.51
N ALA A 237 -4.11 -10.32 -4.54
CA ALA A 237 -3.57 -11.25 -5.53
C ALA A 237 -4.14 -11.00 -6.94
N ARG A 238 -5.36 -10.46 -7.01
CA ARG A 238 -6.03 -9.99 -8.23
C ARG A 238 -6.71 -8.67 -7.92
N ASP A 239 -7.08 -7.96 -8.97
CA ASP A 239 -7.86 -6.76 -8.83
C ASP A 239 -9.35 -7.12 -8.85
N TYR A 240 -9.95 -7.16 -7.66
CA TYR A 240 -11.37 -7.42 -7.42
C TYR A 240 -12.20 -6.14 -7.32
N GLU A 241 -11.57 -4.97 -7.29
CA GLU A 241 -12.26 -3.75 -6.93
C GLU A 241 -12.90 -3.09 -8.15
N ARG A 242 -13.98 -2.35 -7.93
CA ARG A 242 -14.57 -1.53 -8.99
C ARG A 242 -13.78 -0.25 -9.23
N LEU A 243 -13.32 0.38 -8.15
CA LEU A 243 -12.64 1.68 -8.16
C LEU A 243 -11.13 1.52 -7.94
N PRO A 244 -10.28 2.21 -8.71
CA PRO A 244 -8.83 2.16 -8.51
C PRO A 244 -8.40 2.74 -7.16
N GLU A 245 -9.15 3.71 -6.62
CA GLU A 245 -8.92 4.31 -5.31
C GLU A 245 -9.12 3.29 -4.18
N THR A 246 -10.12 2.40 -4.31
CA THR A 246 -10.32 1.31 -3.34
C THR A 246 -9.16 0.32 -3.40
N LEU A 247 -8.69 -0.04 -4.60
CA LEU A 247 -7.53 -0.92 -4.73
C LEU A 247 -6.29 -0.27 -4.10
N ALA A 248 -6.06 1.02 -4.36
CA ALA A 248 -4.97 1.79 -3.76
C ALA A 248 -5.05 1.81 -2.23
N GLY A 249 -6.22 2.17 -1.68
CA GLY A 249 -6.44 2.21 -0.24
C GLY A 249 -6.24 0.86 0.44
N LEU A 250 -6.66 -0.25 -0.20
CA LEU A 250 -6.41 -1.60 0.33
C LEU A 250 -4.91 -1.95 0.38
N HIS A 251 -4.07 -1.39 -0.49
CA HIS A 251 -2.62 -1.54 -0.36
C HIS A 251 -2.11 -0.80 0.88
N PHE A 252 -2.58 0.42 1.15
CA PHE A 252 -2.22 1.15 2.38
C PHE A 252 -2.70 0.42 3.65
N VAL A 253 -3.89 -0.18 3.63
CA VAL A 253 -4.39 -1.05 4.72
C VAL A 253 -3.41 -2.21 4.95
N VAL A 254 -3.01 -2.89 3.89
CA VAL A 254 -2.10 -4.03 3.97
C VAL A 254 -0.71 -3.62 4.48
N PHE A 255 -0.16 -2.50 4.00
CA PHE A 255 1.09 -1.96 4.53
C PHE A 255 0.97 -1.57 6.00
N THR A 256 -0.15 -0.95 6.40
CA THR A 256 -0.45 -0.67 7.81
C THR A 256 -0.38 -1.95 8.66
N MET A 257 -1.02 -3.04 8.22
CA MET A 257 -0.97 -4.32 8.92
C MET A 257 0.45 -4.89 9.03
N LEU A 258 1.25 -4.78 7.98
CA LEU A 258 2.65 -5.23 8.00
C LEU A 258 3.51 -4.38 8.93
N MET A 259 3.32 -3.06 8.91
CA MET A 259 4.12 -2.09 9.65
C MET A 259 3.79 -2.08 11.13
N LEU A 260 2.52 -2.25 11.51
CA LEU A 260 2.11 -2.34 12.92
C LEU A 260 2.87 -3.44 13.66
N VAL A 261 2.99 -4.63 13.06
CA VAL A 261 3.73 -5.77 13.62
C VAL A 261 5.21 -5.43 13.86
N HIS A 262 5.80 -4.57 13.03
CA HIS A 262 7.21 -4.17 13.15
C HIS A 262 7.42 -2.95 14.05
N ALA A 263 6.43 -2.06 14.15
CA ALA A 263 6.53 -0.85 14.95
C ALA A 263 6.26 -1.10 16.44
N VAL A 264 5.33 -2.01 16.78
CA VAL A 264 4.97 -2.29 18.18
C VAL A 264 6.18 -2.66 19.05
N PRO A 265 7.07 -3.59 18.65
CA PRO A 265 8.26 -3.91 19.45
C PRO A 265 9.17 -2.70 19.68
N ALA A 266 9.28 -1.80 18.71
CA ALA A 266 10.09 -0.58 18.84
C ALA A 266 9.46 0.42 19.81
N LEU A 267 8.12 0.53 19.82
CA LEU A 267 7.37 1.38 20.74
C LEU A 267 7.40 0.87 22.19
N GLN A 268 7.53 -0.44 22.40
CA GLN A 268 7.65 -1.05 23.73
C GLN A 268 9.08 -1.00 24.29
N SER A 269 10.08 -0.82 23.43
CA SER A 269 11.51 -0.80 23.82
C SER A 269 12.04 0.61 24.09
N SER A 270 11.16 1.63 24.04
CA SER A 270 11.45 3.05 24.28
C SER A 270 10.90 3.46 25.64
#